data_AF-A0A2T6F7R4-F1
#
_entry.id   AF-A0A2T6F7R4-F1
#
_cell.length_a   1.000
_cell.length_b   1.000
_cell.length_c   1.000
_cell.angle_alpha   90.00
_cell.angle_beta   90.00
_cell.angle_gamma   90.00
#
_symmetry.space_group_name_H-M   'P 1'
#
loop_
_entity.id
_entity.type
_entity.pdbx_description
1 polymer ?
#
loop_
_entity_poly.entity_id
_entity_poly.type
_entity_poly.pdbx_seq_one_letter_code
_entity_poly.pdbx_strand_id
1 'polypeptide(L)'
;MLVQRSIAPTLASSKSTHPYSVQGVEGDIANPADRARLYETLRADKLRIDVLFANAGVGDFGPIRTITETQFDHIVGVNLKGTLLCF
;
A
#
# COMPACT_ATOMS: atom_id res chain seq x y z
N MET A 1 3.61 3.55 -9.29
CA MET A 1 3.79 3.23 -7.84
C MET A 1 3.06 1.93 -7.53
N LEU A 2 3.74 0.97 -6.89
CA LEU A 2 3.13 -0.26 -6.39
C LEU A 2 2.88 -0.08 -4.89
N VAL A 3 1.63 -0.20 -4.46
CA VAL A 3 1.29 -0.24 -3.03
C VAL A 3 0.99 -1.69 -2.67
N GLN A 4 1.85 -2.28 -1.83
CA GLN A 4 1.62 -3.60 -1.23
C GLN A 4 2.06 -3.54 0.24
N ARG A 5 1.34 -4.23 1.13
CA ARG A 5 1.84 -4.48 2.49
C ARG A 5 3.06 -5.41 2.39
N SER A 6 4.23 -4.96 2.87
CA SER A 6 5.45 -5.75 2.84
C SER A 6 5.45 -6.78 3.96
N ILE A 7 5.75 -8.03 3.63
CA ILE A 7 6.22 -9.03 4.59
C ILE A 7 7.76 -9.01 4.44
N ALA A 8 8.46 -8.44 5.44
CA ALA A 8 9.94 -8.38 5.57
C ALA A 8 10.71 -7.33 4.69
N PRO A 9 11.97 -6.98 5.03
CA PRO A 9 12.61 -5.67 4.79
C PRO A 9 13.28 -5.49 3.42
N THR A 10 12.78 -6.14 2.37
CA THR A 10 13.53 -6.37 1.12
C THR A 10 13.61 -5.16 0.16
N LEU A 11 12.97 -4.03 0.48
CA LEU A 11 12.99 -2.84 -0.40
C LEU A 11 13.84 -1.68 0.13
N ALA A 12 14.42 -1.82 1.33
CA ALA A 12 15.43 -0.89 1.82
C ALA A 12 16.73 -1.15 1.04
N SER A 13 16.95 -0.35 -0.01
CA SER A 13 18.18 -0.30 -0.83
C SER A 13 18.39 -1.42 -1.85
N SER A 14 17.57 -1.47 -2.91
CA SER A 14 18.01 -2.02 -4.21
C SER A 14 18.37 -0.89 -5.17
N LYS A 15 19.51 -0.23 -4.93
CA LYS A 15 20.17 0.62 -5.95
C LYS A 15 21.04 -0.19 -6.93
N SER A 16 21.13 -1.51 -6.80
CA SER A 16 22.04 -2.32 -7.60
C SER A 16 21.31 -3.10 -8.70
N THR A 17 21.82 -2.94 -9.93
CA THR A 17 21.73 -3.84 -11.10
C THR A 17 20.63 -3.61 -12.14
N HIS A 18 19.61 -2.77 -11.92
CA HIS A 18 18.63 -2.42 -12.96
C HIS A 18 18.78 -0.97 -13.47
N PRO A 19 18.57 -0.70 -14.76
CA PRO A 19 18.69 0.65 -15.34
C PRO A 19 17.61 1.63 -14.84
N TYR A 20 16.63 1.14 -14.07
CA TYR A 20 15.53 1.91 -13.52
C TYR A 20 15.74 2.21 -12.04
N SER A 21 15.38 3.43 -11.62
CA SER A 21 15.36 3.81 -10.20
C SER A 21 14.17 3.15 -9.51
N VAL A 22 14.41 2.50 -8.37
CA VAL A 22 13.40 1.88 -7.52
C VAL A 22 13.52 2.45 -6.12
N GLN A 23 12.41 2.96 -5.58
CA GLN A 23 12.30 3.47 -4.21
C GLN A 23 11.19 2.72 -3.50
N GLY A 24 11.53 2.05 -2.41
CA GLY A 24 10.56 1.46 -1.49
C GLY A 24 10.14 2.48 -0.44
N VAL A 25 8.85 2.58 -0.19
CA VAL A 25 8.29 3.34 0.93
C VAL A 25 7.39 2.38 1.71
N GLU A 26 7.75 2.10 2.95
CA GLU A 26 6.89 1.31 3.84
C GLU A 26 5.59 2.07 4.11
N GLY A 27 4.46 1.38 4.30
CA GLY A 27 3.20 2.01 4.68
C GLY A 27 2.00 1.05 4.65
N ASP A 28 0.99 1.35 5.46
CA ASP A 28 -0.32 0.68 5.41
C ASP A 28 -1.34 1.56 4.67
N ILE A 29 -1.93 1.05 3.60
CA ILE A 29 -2.88 1.83 2.81
C ILE A 29 -4.18 2.13 3.55
N ALA A 30 -4.54 1.33 4.56
CA ALA A 30 -5.69 1.62 5.41
C ALA A 30 -5.44 2.85 6.30
N ASN A 31 -4.18 3.17 6.61
CA ASN A 31 -3.77 4.27 7.47
C ASN A 31 -3.62 5.59 6.70
N PRO A 32 -4.44 6.63 6.99
CA PRO A 32 -4.33 7.93 6.32
C PRO A 32 -2.97 8.61 6.46
N ALA A 33 -2.28 8.44 7.58
CA ALA A 33 -0.98 9.07 7.83
C ALA A 33 0.13 8.46 6.93
N ASP A 34 0.06 7.16 6.67
CA ASP A 34 1.02 6.48 5.79
C ASP A 34 0.82 6.93 4.33
N ARG A 35 -0.43 7.11 3.90
CA ARG A 35 -0.73 7.66 2.56
C ARG A 35 -0.21 9.09 2.41
N ALA A 36 -0.39 9.93 3.43
CA ALA A 36 0.15 11.28 3.43
C ALA A 36 1.69 11.29 3.31
N ARG A 37 2.40 10.43 4.06
CA ARG A 37 3.86 10.31 3.98
C ARG A 37 4.34 9.92 2.57
N LEU A 38 3.59 9.05 1.89
CA LEU A 38 3.91 8.62 0.54
C LEU A 38 3.85 9.79 -0.45
N TYR A 39 2.84 10.66 -0.36
CA TYR A 39 2.78 11.89 -1.17
C TYR A 39 3.89 12.87 -0.86
N GLU A 40 4.23 13.05 0.41
CA GLU A 40 5.32 13.95 0.78
C GLU A 40 6.66 13.46 0.24
N THR A 41 6.88 12.13 0.19
CA THR A 41 8.07 11.55 -0.43
C THR A 41 8.12 11.85 -1.93
N LEU A 42 7.01 11.63 -2.65
CA LEU A 42 6.92 11.95 -4.07
C LEU A 42 7.13 13.44 -4.36
N ARG A 43 6.59 14.32 -3.52
CA ARG A 43 6.75 15.78 -3.63
C ARG A 43 8.20 16.21 -3.40
N ALA A 44 8.83 15.68 -2.35
CA ALA A 44 10.23 15.99 -2.03
C ALA A 44 11.18 15.62 -3.19
N ASP A 45 10.91 14.50 -3.84
CA ASP A 45 11.70 14.00 -4.98
C ASP A 45 11.23 14.59 -6.33
N LYS A 46 10.25 15.51 -6.33
CA LYS A 46 9.63 16.13 -7.52
C LYS A 46 9.12 15.11 -8.54
N LEU A 47 8.64 13.98 -8.06
CA LEU A 47 8.13 12.88 -8.88
C LEU A 47 6.63 13.05 -9.17
N ARG A 48 6.20 12.52 -10.31
CA ARG A 48 4.78 12.40 -10.69
C ARG A 48 4.43 10.93 -10.84
N ILE A 49 3.18 10.58 -10.54
CA ILE A 49 2.64 9.24 -10.79
C ILE A 49 1.97 9.26 -12.16
N ASP A 50 2.59 8.62 -13.15
CA ASP A 50 1.95 8.40 -14.46
C ASP A 50 1.05 7.16 -14.44
N VAL A 51 1.46 6.13 -13.67
CA VAL A 51 0.71 4.88 -13.50
C VAL A 51 0.68 4.49 -12.02
N LEU A 52 -0.54 4.27 -11.52
CA LEU A 52 -0.81 3.75 -10.19
C LEU A 52 -1.33 2.32 -10.29
N PHE A 53 -0.65 1.39 -9.62
CA PHE A 53 -1.14 0.03 -9.45
C PHE A 53 -1.54 -0.18 -7.99
N ALA A 54 -2.81 0.07 -7.70
CA ALA A 54 -3.39 -0.03 -6.37
C ALA A 54 -3.79 -1.49 -6.10
N ASN A 55 -2.83 -2.29 -5.62
CA ASN A 55 -2.98 -3.74 -5.45
C ASN A 55 -2.90 -4.16 -3.97
N ALA A 56 -3.46 -3.36 -3.06
CA ALA A 56 -3.55 -3.75 -1.67
C ALA A 56 -4.71 -4.73 -1.47
N GLY A 57 -4.40 -5.90 -0.89
CA GLY A 57 -5.36 -6.97 -0.69
C GLY A 57 -5.00 -7.85 0.51
N VAL A 58 -5.96 -8.07 1.39
CA VAL A 58 -5.93 -9.07 2.46
C VAL A 58 -7.19 -9.93 2.39
N GLY A 59 -7.10 -11.16 2.91
CA GLY A 59 -8.23 -12.09 2.96
C GLY A 59 -8.38 -12.67 4.36
N ASP A 60 -9.63 -12.82 4.79
CA ASP A 60 -10.01 -13.65 5.92
C ASP A 60 -11.19 -14.53 5.46
N PHE A 61 -10.98 -15.84 5.47
CA PHE A 61 -11.84 -16.80 4.79
C PHE A 61 -12.64 -17.61 5.81
N GLY A 62 -13.96 -17.56 5.70
CA GLY A 62 -14.87 -18.31 6.54
C GLY A 62 -16.33 -18.19 6.09
N PRO A 63 -17.26 -18.90 6.76
CA PRO A 63 -18.68 -18.78 6.49
C PRO A 63 -19.17 -17.34 6.68
N ILE A 64 -19.99 -16.82 5.76
CA ILE A 64 -20.51 -15.45 5.84
C ILE A 64 -21.26 -15.14 7.15
N ARG A 65 -21.85 -16.17 7.77
CA ARG A 65 -22.60 -16.07 9.02
C ARG A 65 -21.72 -15.87 10.27
N THR A 66 -20.41 -16.07 10.16
CA THR A 66 -19.48 -15.97 11.29
C THR A 66 -18.52 -14.79 11.17
N ILE A 67 -18.70 -13.93 10.16
CA ILE A 67 -17.87 -12.74 9.98
C ILE A 67 -18.11 -11.78 11.15
N THR A 68 -17.02 -11.36 11.77
CA THR A 68 -17.04 -10.32 12.81
C THR A 68 -16.89 -8.93 12.20
N GLU A 69 -17.37 -7.90 12.89
CA GLU A 69 -17.17 -6.50 12.48
C GLU A 69 -15.68 -6.17 12.31
N THR A 70 -14.82 -6.66 13.20
CA THR A 70 -13.37 -6.46 13.10
C THR A 70 -12.77 -7.05 11.82
N GLN A 71 -13.21 -8.24 11.40
CA GLN A 71 -12.75 -8.84 10.14
C GLN A 71 -13.24 -8.05 8.93
N PHE A 72 -14.51 -7.63 8.95
CA PHE A 72 -15.08 -6.79 7.92
C PHE A 72 -14.33 -5.46 7.78
N ASP A 73 -14.14 -4.74 8.90
CA ASP A 73 -13.46 -3.45 8.95
C ASP A 73 -12.00 -3.56 8.47
N HIS A 74 -11.31 -4.65 8.81
CA HIS A 74 -9.96 -4.90 8.34
C HIS A 74 -9.92 -5.10 6.81
N ILE A 75 -10.76 -5.99 6.26
CA ILE A 75 -10.80 -6.27 4.82
C ILE A 75 -11.23 -5.04 4.03
N VAL A 76 -12.31 -4.38 4.44
CA VAL A 76 -12.86 -3.19 3.76
C VAL A 76 -11.91 -2.01 3.93
N GLY A 77 -11.27 -1.87 5.09
CA GLY A 77 -10.27 -0.86 5.37
C GLY A 77 -9.08 -0.93 4.42
N VAL A 78 -8.57 -2.14 4.15
CA VAL A 78 -7.43 -2.35 3.25
C VAL A 78 -7.87 -2.39 1.79
N ASN A 79 -8.73 -3.34 1.41
CA ASN A 79 -8.98 -3.71 0.02
C ASN A 79 -9.85 -2.67 -0.71
N LEU A 80 -10.74 -2.00 0.02
CA LEU A 80 -11.68 -1.04 -0.56
C LEU A 80 -11.32 0.39 -0.21
N LYS A 81 -11.44 0.79 1.06
CA LYS A 81 -11.21 2.17 1.48
C LYS A 81 -9.77 2.61 1.24
N GLY A 82 -8.80 1.78 1.60
CA GLY A 82 -7.38 2.05 1.39
C GLY A 82 -7.05 2.19 -0.10
N THR A 83 -7.38 1.17 -0.89
CA THR A 83 -7.22 1.17 -2.36
C THR A 83 -7.93 2.34 -3.03
N LEU A 84 -9.14 2.69 -2.60
CA LEU A 84 -9.89 3.83 -3.14
C LEU A 84 -9.24 5.17 -2.80
N LEU A 85 -8.60 5.30 -1.64
CA LEU A 85 -8.04 6.56 -1.15
C LEU A 85 -6.50 6.62 -1.28
N CYS A 86 -5.90 5.79 -2.12
CA CYS A 86 -4.45 5.74 -2.35
C CYS A 86 -3.95 6.65 -3.48
N PHE A 87 -4.73 7.67 -3.85
CA PHE A 87 -4.35 8.76 -4.75
C PHE A 87 -4.35 10.13 -4.05
#